data_AF-A0A9P5DVT3-F1
#
_entry.id   AF-A0A9P5DVT3-F1
#
_cell.length_a   1.000
_cell.length_b   1.000
_cell.length_c   1.000
_cell.angle_alpha   90.00
_cell.angle_beta   90.00
_cell.angle_gamma   90.00
#
_symmetry.space_group_name_H-M   'P 1'
#
loop_
_entity.id
_entity.type
_entity.pdbx_description
1 polymer ?
#
loop_
_entity_poly.entity_id
_entity_poly.type
_entity_poly.pdbx_seq_one_letter_code
_entity_poly.pdbx_strand_id
1 'polypeptide(L)'
;MATNTVAESITASSIDPSRQDDIIEMSSMSRNPLNTTKDTIHHEEEPPENATRAIPDGGYGWTIVASCFNLLFWINGYTTAWGVLQAAVVQSPRLHTNIRTITFVGSLYMACMVAFGLISVRLSREYGVQITSLLATIFFGSGLIITSFTLEHLAGLFCIAGLLVGLSTSLLYTATNTMPTQWFSRKLGTANGIVKAGGGVGATVLPLATQAMIGKVGLQWTFRILGASILVTGIPCALLLKDLSRSGATLRFDWSQLKSMPFLTLTMSGAVGVFALFVPPFFLPVFARSIGLSASTGAGLVAGFGASTAVGRLFGGWICDRIGAFNSLSPAALRLCDH
;
A
#
# COMPACT_ATOMS: atom_id res chain seq x y z
N MET A 1 -11.17 38.72 -85.66
CA MET A 1 -12.10 38.92 -86.79
C MET A 1 -13.07 37.77 -86.74
N ALA A 2 -14.37 38.08 -86.74
CA ALA A 2 -15.51 37.16 -86.87
C ALA A 2 -15.75 36.23 -85.64
N THR A 3 -16.63 36.62 -84.70
CA THR A 3 -18.12 36.50 -84.69
C THR A 3 -18.54 35.22 -83.98
N ASN A 4 -19.10 35.32 -82.77
CA ASN A 4 -20.51 35.61 -82.46
C ASN A 4 -21.38 34.35 -82.62
N THR A 5 -21.87 33.81 -81.50
CA THR A 5 -23.24 34.02 -80.95
C THR A 5 -24.15 32.92 -81.52
N VAL A 6 -24.95 32.20 -80.75
CA VAL A 6 -26.31 32.52 -80.28
C VAL A 6 -26.77 31.17 -79.67
N ALA A 7 -26.99 31.03 -78.36
CA ALA A 7 -28.27 31.19 -77.65
C ALA A 7 -29.42 30.44 -78.35
N GLU A 8 -30.12 29.50 -77.73
CA GLU A 8 -31.42 29.68 -77.03
C GLU A 8 -32.03 28.26 -77.05
N SER A 9 -32.38 27.63 -75.94
CA SER A 9 -33.52 27.88 -75.03
C SER A 9 -34.65 26.86 -75.26
N ILE A 10 -35.41 26.64 -74.17
CA ILE A 10 -36.82 26.21 -74.13
C ILE A 10 -37.11 24.73 -73.85
N THR A 11 -37.48 24.51 -72.57
CA THR A 11 -38.58 23.67 -72.00
C THR A 11 -38.63 22.18 -72.30
N ALA A 12 -39.23 21.31 -71.49
CA ALA A 12 -39.72 21.29 -70.12
C ALA A 12 -40.12 19.82 -69.89
N SER A 13 -40.31 19.46 -68.62
CA SER A 13 -41.11 18.33 -68.14
C SER A 13 -40.39 16.99 -67.89
N SER A 14 -40.50 16.64 -66.60
CA SER A 14 -40.72 15.32 -66.00
C SER A 14 -39.57 14.33 -65.80
N ILE A 15 -39.16 14.25 -64.52
CA ILE A 15 -38.92 13.05 -63.70
C ILE A 15 -37.66 12.22 -64.02
N ASP A 16 -36.66 12.23 -63.11
CA ASP A 16 -36.22 11.07 -62.29
C ASP A 16 -35.04 11.45 -61.34
N PRO A 17 -35.13 11.31 -60.00
CA PRO A 17 -34.11 11.77 -59.06
C PRO A 17 -33.22 10.62 -58.53
N SER A 18 -32.26 10.13 -59.32
CA SER A 18 -31.35 9.08 -58.82
C SER A 18 -29.93 9.04 -59.43
N ARG A 19 -29.35 10.16 -59.87
CA ARG A 19 -28.02 10.11 -60.53
C ARG A 19 -27.13 11.36 -60.50
N GLN A 20 -27.19 12.18 -59.45
CA GLN A 20 -26.54 13.51 -59.40
C GLN A 20 -25.42 13.69 -58.35
N ASP A 21 -24.80 12.63 -57.82
CA ASP A 21 -23.79 12.78 -56.75
C ASP A 21 -22.33 12.57 -57.18
N ASP A 22 -22.04 12.26 -58.46
CA ASP A 22 -20.68 11.82 -58.86
C ASP A 22 -19.83 12.84 -59.66
N ILE A 23 -20.18 14.14 -59.75
CA ILE A 23 -19.46 15.08 -60.68
C ILE A 23 -18.93 16.38 -60.03
N ILE A 24 -18.87 16.52 -58.71
CA ILE A 24 -18.29 17.74 -58.10
C ILE A 24 -17.12 17.40 -57.17
N GLU A 25 -16.10 16.77 -57.75
CA GLU A 25 -14.80 16.60 -57.09
C GLU A 25 -13.64 16.93 -58.06
N MET A 26 -13.63 18.12 -58.68
CA MET A 26 -12.42 18.65 -59.33
C MET A 26 -12.59 20.10 -59.81
N SER A 27 -12.39 21.09 -58.94
CA SER A 27 -11.93 22.45 -59.31
C SER A 27 -12.17 23.44 -58.16
N SER A 28 -11.15 23.68 -57.34
CA SER A 28 -10.64 25.04 -57.10
C SER A 28 -9.62 25.03 -55.96
N MET A 29 -8.44 24.51 -56.29
CA MET A 29 -7.20 24.82 -55.59
C MET A 29 -6.76 26.21 -56.09
N SER A 30 -6.74 27.25 -55.25
CA SER A 30 -5.83 28.42 -55.37
C SER A 30 -6.19 29.57 -54.41
N ARG A 31 -5.54 29.61 -53.24
CA ARG A 31 -4.70 30.74 -52.75
C ARG A 31 -4.52 30.71 -51.22
N ASN A 32 -3.26 30.69 -50.80
CA ASN A 32 -2.74 31.25 -49.54
C ASN A 32 -1.56 32.17 -49.97
N PRO A 33 -1.05 33.17 -49.20
CA PRO A 33 -0.88 33.11 -47.74
C PRO A 33 -1.08 34.44 -46.95
N LEU A 34 -0.94 34.31 -45.61
CA LEU A 34 -0.49 35.27 -44.59
C LEU A 34 -1.51 35.80 -43.55
N ASN A 35 -1.22 35.34 -42.32
CA ASN A 35 -1.23 36.06 -41.04
C ASN A 35 -2.44 35.99 -40.09
N THR A 36 -2.21 35.19 -39.05
CA THR A 36 -2.36 35.48 -37.61
C THR A 36 -3.73 35.35 -36.93
N THR A 37 -3.74 34.36 -36.01
CA THR A 37 -4.33 34.34 -34.66
C THR A 37 -5.78 33.90 -34.46
N LYS A 38 -5.90 32.79 -33.70
CA LYS A 38 -6.96 32.39 -32.76
C LYS A 38 -8.31 31.97 -33.35
N ASP A 39 -8.50 30.66 -33.46
CA ASP A 39 -9.39 29.91 -32.56
C ASP A 39 -9.35 28.42 -32.93
N THR A 40 -8.53 27.67 -32.21
CA THR A 40 -8.56 26.20 -32.25
C THR A 40 -9.36 25.75 -31.04
N ILE A 41 -10.64 25.51 -31.25
CA ILE A 41 -11.49 24.77 -30.31
C ILE A 41 -10.86 23.39 -30.17
N HIS A 42 -10.29 23.12 -29.00
CA HIS A 42 -9.87 21.78 -28.61
C HIS A 42 -11.13 20.91 -28.56
N HIS A 43 -11.24 19.94 -29.47
CA HIS A 43 -12.06 18.76 -29.23
C HIS A 43 -11.47 18.05 -28.02
N GLU A 44 -12.06 18.30 -26.86
CA GLU A 44 -11.87 17.50 -25.66
C GLU A 44 -12.44 16.11 -25.97
N GLU A 45 -11.57 15.14 -26.23
CA GLU A 45 -11.95 13.73 -26.27
C GLU A 45 -12.64 13.40 -24.95
N GLU A 46 -13.95 13.22 -25.00
CA GLU A 46 -14.71 12.68 -23.87
C GLU A 46 -14.07 11.35 -23.45
N PRO A 47 -13.74 11.17 -22.16
CA PRO A 47 -13.23 9.89 -21.70
C PRO A 47 -14.33 8.84 -21.91
N PRO A 48 -13.97 7.61 -22.33
CA PRO A 48 -14.95 6.59 -22.67
C PRO A 48 -15.94 6.37 -21.51
N GLU A 49 -17.22 6.40 -21.86
CA GLU A 49 -18.46 6.38 -21.04
C GLU A 49 -18.60 5.18 -20.08
N ASN A 50 -17.55 4.37 -19.90
CA ASN A 50 -17.46 3.27 -18.93
C ASN A 50 -16.59 3.58 -17.69
N ALA A 51 -16.07 4.80 -17.54
CA ALA A 51 -15.05 5.15 -16.54
C ALA A 51 -15.55 5.83 -15.25
N THR A 52 -16.85 5.81 -14.96
CA THR A 52 -17.38 6.28 -13.66
C THR A 52 -18.04 5.14 -12.89
N ARG A 53 -17.31 4.04 -12.65
CA ARG A 53 -17.65 3.21 -11.48
C ARG A 53 -17.35 4.04 -10.25
N ALA A 54 -18.37 4.69 -9.70
CA ALA A 54 -18.32 5.28 -8.38
C ALA A 54 -17.66 4.27 -7.42
N ILE A 55 -16.61 4.69 -6.72
CA ILE A 55 -15.86 3.83 -5.81
C ILE A 55 -16.88 3.18 -4.86
N PRO A 56 -17.00 1.84 -4.87
CA PRO A 56 -18.06 1.18 -4.14
C PRO A 56 -17.75 1.27 -2.64
N ASP A 57 -18.34 2.24 -1.94
CA ASP A 57 -18.21 2.46 -0.48
C ASP A 57 -18.89 1.32 0.34
N GLY A 58 -18.51 0.06 0.10
CA GLY A 58 -19.05 -1.11 0.78
C GLY A 58 -18.95 -2.43 -0.02
N GLY A 59 -19.69 -3.44 0.44
CA GLY A 59 -19.73 -4.77 -0.17
C GLY A 59 -18.39 -5.51 -0.08
N TYR A 60 -17.84 -5.90 -1.24
CA TYR A 60 -16.58 -6.65 -1.34
C TYR A 60 -15.36 -5.89 -0.78
N GLY A 61 -15.44 -4.56 -0.65
CA GLY A 61 -14.41 -3.76 0.00
C GLY A 61 -14.11 -4.20 1.44
N TRP A 62 -15.10 -4.71 2.17
CA TRP A 62 -14.90 -5.22 3.54
C TRP A 62 -14.11 -6.53 3.57
N THR A 63 -14.28 -7.41 2.57
CA THR A 63 -13.47 -8.62 2.41
C THR A 63 -12.01 -8.27 2.16
N ILE A 64 -11.76 -7.20 1.40
CA ILE A 64 -10.41 -6.68 1.15
C ILE A 64 -9.82 -6.09 2.43
N VAL A 65 -10.59 -5.33 3.19
CA VAL A 65 -10.16 -4.82 4.51
C VAL A 65 -9.80 -5.97 5.45
N ALA A 66 -10.60 -7.04 5.50
CA ALA A 66 -10.31 -8.23 6.31
C ALA A 66 -9.04 -8.97 5.84
N SER A 67 -8.84 -9.05 4.53
CA SER A 67 -7.62 -9.64 3.94
C SER A 67 -6.38 -8.80 4.26
N CYS A 68 -6.47 -7.47 4.11
CA CYS A 68 -5.42 -6.54 4.49
C CYS A 68 -5.14 -6.55 6.00
N PHE A 69 -6.17 -6.70 6.84
CA PHE A 69 -6.03 -6.88 8.29
C PHE A 69 -5.17 -8.11 8.60
N ASN A 70 -5.45 -9.27 7.98
CA ASN A 70 -4.69 -10.49 8.21
C ASN A 70 -3.24 -10.39 7.73
N LEU A 71 -3.02 -9.83 6.54
CA LEU A 71 -1.66 -9.62 6.01
C LEU A 71 -0.87 -8.68 6.93
N LEU A 72 -1.47 -7.58 7.37
CA LEU A 72 -0.79 -6.63 8.24
C LEU A 72 -0.56 -7.15 9.66
N PHE A 73 -1.44 -8.04 10.15
CA PHE A 73 -1.26 -8.80 11.39
C PHE A 73 0.03 -9.61 11.35
N TRP A 74 0.29 -10.34 10.26
CA TRP A 74 1.52 -11.12 10.11
C TRP A 74 2.77 -10.26 9.97
N ILE A 75 2.71 -9.18 9.18
CA ILE A 75 3.86 -8.27 8.98
C ILE A 75 4.31 -7.68 10.30
N ASN A 76 3.44 -6.94 11.01
CA ASN A 76 3.83 -6.30 12.27
C ASN A 76 4.03 -7.31 13.40
N GLY A 77 3.31 -8.43 13.36
CA GLY A 77 3.50 -9.54 14.27
C GLY A 77 4.90 -10.13 14.20
N TYR A 78 5.38 -10.40 12.99
CA TYR A 78 6.75 -10.88 12.77
C TYR A 78 7.78 -9.82 13.18
N THR A 79 7.58 -8.55 12.79
CA THR A 79 8.48 -7.43 13.16
C THR A 79 8.72 -7.36 14.67
N THR A 80 7.66 -7.46 15.47
CA THR A 80 7.74 -7.36 16.93
C THR A 80 8.18 -8.67 17.58
N ALA A 81 7.78 -9.82 17.03
CA ALA A 81 8.22 -11.13 17.50
C ALA A 81 9.71 -11.39 17.22
N TRP A 82 10.33 -10.65 16.30
CA TRP A 82 11.76 -10.75 16.02
C TRP A 82 12.62 -10.60 17.28
N GLY A 83 12.25 -9.73 18.24
CA GLY A 83 13.00 -9.58 19.49
C GLY A 83 13.06 -10.89 20.31
N VAL A 84 11.97 -11.65 20.34
CA VAL A 84 11.90 -12.96 21.01
C VAL A 84 12.67 -14.02 20.23
N LEU A 85 12.51 -14.04 18.90
CA LEU A 85 13.23 -14.95 18.01
C LEU A 85 14.74 -14.73 18.10
N GLN A 86 15.19 -13.48 18.09
CA GLN A 86 16.59 -13.08 18.22
C GLN A 86 17.18 -13.59 19.55
N ALA A 87 16.49 -13.40 20.67
CA ALA A 87 16.98 -13.88 21.96
C ALA A 87 17.15 -15.41 21.96
N ALA A 88 16.21 -16.13 21.37
CA ALA A 88 16.30 -17.58 21.24
C ALA A 88 17.39 -18.05 20.27
N VAL A 89 17.64 -17.32 19.18
CA VAL A 89 18.74 -17.60 18.24
C VAL A 89 20.10 -17.45 18.95
N VAL A 90 20.28 -16.40 19.75
CA VAL A 90 21.54 -16.13 20.47
C VAL A 90 21.81 -17.16 21.57
N GLN A 91 20.76 -17.70 22.20
CA GLN A 91 20.88 -18.75 23.22
C GLN A 91 21.08 -20.15 22.62
N SER A 92 20.86 -20.32 21.31
CA SER A 92 21.00 -21.61 20.66
C SER A 92 22.48 -22.02 20.58
N PRO A 93 22.86 -23.23 21.03
CA PRO A 93 24.23 -23.74 20.91
C PRO A 93 24.74 -23.85 19.47
N ARG A 94 23.83 -23.77 18.49
CA ARG A 94 24.12 -24.04 17.07
C ARG A 94 24.75 -22.86 16.34
N LEU A 95 24.69 -21.65 16.89
CA LEU A 95 25.23 -20.45 16.26
C LEU A 95 26.02 -19.63 17.30
N HIS A 96 27.35 -19.81 17.33
CA HIS A 96 28.25 -19.01 18.17
C HIS A 96 28.43 -17.60 17.61
N THR A 97 27.38 -16.78 17.66
CA THR A 97 27.38 -15.41 17.13
C THR A 97 27.01 -14.40 18.21
N ASN A 98 27.56 -13.20 18.08
CA ASN A 98 27.28 -12.08 18.97
C ASN A 98 25.85 -11.54 18.72
N ILE A 99 25.15 -11.16 19.80
CA ILE A 99 23.81 -10.55 19.72
C ILE A 99 23.75 -9.37 18.74
N ARG A 100 24.84 -8.59 18.62
CA ARG A 100 24.95 -7.46 17.70
C ARG A 100 24.68 -7.84 16.24
N THR A 101 25.18 -9.00 15.80
CA THR A 101 25.02 -9.45 14.41
C THR A 101 23.58 -9.88 14.13
N ILE A 102 22.92 -10.54 15.08
CA ILE A 102 21.52 -10.97 14.93
C ILE A 102 20.57 -9.76 14.97
N THR A 103 20.85 -8.76 15.82
CA THR A 103 20.13 -7.47 15.76
C THR A 103 20.22 -6.85 14.37
N PHE A 104 21.40 -6.92 13.74
CA PHE A 104 21.60 -6.35 12.40
C PHE A 104 20.74 -7.04 11.33
N VAL A 105 20.43 -8.34 11.46
CA VAL A 105 19.50 -9.04 10.56
C VAL A 105 18.08 -8.46 10.67
N GLY A 106 17.58 -8.22 11.89
CA GLY A 106 16.29 -7.58 12.11
C GLY A 106 16.22 -6.14 11.59
N SER A 107 17.30 -5.38 11.78
CA SER A 107 17.44 -4.04 11.22
C SER A 107 17.46 -4.06 9.69
N LEU A 108 18.16 -5.03 9.08
CA LEU A 108 18.20 -5.20 7.63
C LEU A 108 16.82 -5.54 7.07
N TYR A 109 16.08 -6.44 7.73
CA TYR A 109 14.69 -6.76 7.39
C TYR A 109 13.81 -5.48 7.33
N MET A 110 13.86 -4.66 8.39
CA MET A 110 13.10 -3.41 8.44
C MET A 110 13.56 -2.39 7.39
N ALA A 111 14.88 -2.28 7.18
CA ALA A 111 15.45 -1.41 6.16
C ALA A 111 14.98 -1.81 4.77
N CYS A 112 14.97 -3.11 4.44
CA CYS A 112 14.46 -3.61 3.17
C CYS A 112 12.96 -3.35 3.02
N MET A 113 12.17 -3.57 4.06
CA MET A 113 10.73 -3.31 4.02
C MET A 113 10.43 -1.86 3.57
N VAL A 114 11.19 -0.88 4.08
CA VAL A 114 11.01 0.54 3.76
C VAL A 114 11.69 0.94 2.46
N ALA A 115 12.95 0.53 2.24
CA ALA A 115 13.75 0.92 1.08
C ALA A 115 13.14 0.47 -0.25
N PHE A 116 12.53 -0.73 -0.26
CA PHE A 116 11.90 -1.27 -1.45
C PHE A 116 10.44 -0.84 -1.61
N GLY A 117 9.92 0.08 -0.79
CA GLY A 117 8.53 0.54 -0.87
C GLY A 117 8.18 1.16 -2.23
N LEU A 118 9.04 2.03 -2.78
CA LEU A 118 8.81 2.65 -4.09
C LEU A 118 8.81 1.62 -5.23
N ILE A 119 9.71 0.65 -5.17
CA ILE A 119 9.80 -0.45 -6.14
C ILE A 119 8.54 -1.32 -6.03
N SER A 120 8.09 -1.59 -4.81
CA SER A 120 6.88 -2.35 -4.53
C SER A 120 5.62 -1.71 -5.10
N VAL A 121 5.52 -0.37 -5.06
CA VAL A 121 4.41 0.36 -5.68
C VAL A 121 4.43 0.21 -7.20
N ARG A 122 5.62 0.31 -7.83
CA ARG A 122 5.74 0.11 -9.29
C ARG A 122 5.36 -1.31 -9.69
N LEU A 123 5.92 -2.31 -9.00
CA LEU A 123 5.65 -3.71 -9.29
C LEU A 123 4.16 -4.05 -9.14
N SER A 124 3.51 -3.55 -8.09
CA SER A 124 2.08 -3.78 -7.85
C SER A 124 1.18 -3.13 -8.91
N ARG A 125 1.62 -2.04 -9.54
CA ARG A 125 0.87 -1.40 -10.64
C ARG A 125 1.06 -2.13 -11.97
N GLU A 126 2.27 -2.59 -12.27
CA GLU A 126 2.59 -3.28 -13.54
C GLU A 126 2.00 -4.69 -13.59
N TYR A 127 2.20 -5.48 -12.52
CA TYR A 127 1.79 -6.89 -12.48
C TYR A 127 0.42 -7.09 -11.80
N GLY A 128 -0.14 -6.04 -11.19
CA GLY A 128 -1.37 -6.10 -10.40
C GLY A 128 -1.14 -6.58 -8.96
N VAL A 129 -1.95 -6.05 -8.04
CA VAL A 129 -1.79 -6.29 -6.60
C VAL A 129 -1.97 -7.75 -6.21
N GLN A 130 -2.84 -8.48 -6.90
CA GLN A 130 -3.20 -9.86 -6.55
C GLN A 130 -1.99 -10.79 -6.78
N ILE A 131 -1.34 -10.66 -7.95
CA ILE A 131 -0.19 -11.47 -8.31
C ILE A 131 1.02 -11.08 -7.43
N THR A 132 1.29 -9.79 -7.25
CA THR A 132 2.41 -9.36 -6.42
C THR A 132 2.23 -9.75 -4.95
N SER A 133 1.01 -9.64 -4.41
CA SER A 133 0.73 -10.05 -3.02
C SER A 133 0.78 -11.56 -2.85
N LEU A 134 0.34 -12.34 -3.83
CA LEU A 134 0.42 -13.80 -3.79
C LEU A 134 1.89 -14.26 -3.77
N LEU A 135 2.70 -13.75 -4.71
CA LEU A 135 4.13 -14.05 -4.77
C LEU A 135 4.85 -13.61 -3.49
N ALA A 136 4.54 -12.40 -3.00
CA ALA A 136 5.12 -11.89 -1.77
C ALA A 136 4.74 -12.74 -0.55
N THR A 137 3.49 -13.19 -0.45
CA THR A 137 3.06 -14.08 0.64
C THR A 137 3.79 -15.42 0.59
N ILE A 138 3.95 -15.99 -0.60
CA ILE A 138 4.69 -17.24 -0.80
C ILE A 138 6.14 -17.05 -0.36
N PHE A 139 6.81 -15.98 -0.80
CA PHE A 139 8.19 -15.69 -0.39
C PHE A 139 8.32 -15.41 1.10
N PHE A 140 7.33 -14.75 1.71
CA PHE A 140 7.36 -14.48 3.15
C PHE A 140 7.24 -15.78 3.96
N GLY A 141 6.22 -16.60 3.68
CA GLY A 141 6.01 -17.85 4.41
C GLY A 141 7.09 -18.89 4.15
N SER A 142 7.48 -19.09 2.88
CA SER A 142 8.59 -20.00 2.52
C SER A 142 9.94 -19.48 3.04
N GLY A 143 10.18 -18.18 3.04
CA GLY A 143 11.39 -17.57 3.60
C GLY A 143 11.55 -17.88 5.08
N LEU A 144 10.47 -17.88 5.86
CA LEU A 144 10.52 -18.29 7.28
C LEU A 144 10.79 -19.79 7.44
N ILE A 145 10.19 -20.63 6.59
CA ILE A 145 10.46 -22.07 6.59
C ILE A 145 11.92 -22.35 6.23
N ILE A 146 12.47 -21.69 5.21
CA ILE A 146 13.88 -21.81 4.82
C ILE A 146 14.79 -21.31 5.94
N THR A 147 14.42 -20.21 6.60
CA THR A 147 15.14 -19.67 7.76
C THR A 147 15.29 -20.72 8.86
N SER A 148 14.28 -21.58 9.09
CA SER A 148 14.40 -22.70 10.05
C SER A 148 15.57 -23.65 9.74
N PHE A 149 15.94 -23.82 8.48
CA PHE A 149 17.03 -24.70 8.08
C PHE A 149 18.38 -23.97 8.05
N THR A 150 18.37 -22.66 7.83
CA THR A 150 19.59 -21.84 7.74
C THR A 150 19.98 -21.16 9.04
N LEU A 151 19.36 -21.51 10.18
CA LEU A 151 19.69 -20.95 11.50
C LEU A 151 21.16 -21.12 11.90
N GLU A 152 21.86 -22.09 11.32
CA GLU A 152 23.28 -22.41 11.59
C GLU A 152 24.23 -21.59 10.70
N HIS A 153 23.71 -20.96 9.64
CA HIS A 153 24.49 -20.22 8.66
C HIS A 153 24.14 -18.73 8.69
N LEU A 154 25.09 -17.92 9.15
CA LEU A 154 24.90 -16.47 9.27
C LEU A 154 24.50 -15.81 7.94
N ALA A 155 25.15 -16.20 6.84
CA ALA A 155 24.83 -15.70 5.50
C ALA A 155 23.38 -16.05 5.08
N GLY A 156 22.91 -17.24 5.44
CA GLY A 156 21.53 -17.66 5.19
C GLY A 156 20.52 -16.83 5.97
N LEU A 157 20.84 -16.44 7.21
CA LEU A 157 20.01 -15.53 8.01
C LEU A 157 19.90 -14.15 7.37
N PHE A 158 21.02 -13.59 6.88
CA PHE A 158 21.02 -12.29 6.20
C PHE A 158 20.24 -12.31 4.89
N CYS A 159 20.51 -13.30 4.04
CA CYS A 159 19.89 -13.37 2.71
C CYS A 159 18.40 -13.72 2.79
N ILE A 160 18.01 -14.65 3.66
CA ILE A 160 16.62 -15.13 3.72
C ILE A 160 15.80 -14.30 4.70
N ALA A 161 16.16 -14.28 5.99
CA ALA A 161 15.38 -13.60 7.02
C ALA A 161 15.47 -12.07 6.95
N GLY A 162 16.59 -11.53 6.46
CA GLY A 162 16.78 -10.11 6.20
C GLY A 162 16.22 -9.69 4.85
N LEU A 163 16.90 -10.06 3.76
CA LEU A 163 16.60 -9.56 2.42
C LEU A 163 15.30 -10.14 1.84
N LEU A 164 15.18 -11.47 1.70
CA LEU A 164 14.01 -12.08 1.04
C LEU A 164 12.70 -11.79 1.79
N VAL A 165 12.72 -11.95 3.12
CA VAL A 165 11.56 -11.65 3.99
C VAL A 165 11.30 -10.14 4.04
N GLY A 166 12.33 -9.29 4.02
CA GLY A 166 12.16 -7.83 3.95
C GLY A 166 11.54 -7.36 2.64
N LEU A 167 11.98 -7.91 1.50
CA LEU A 167 11.45 -7.61 0.17
C LEU A 167 9.98 -8.04 0.02
N SER A 168 9.66 -9.26 0.45
CA SER A 168 8.29 -9.77 0.42
C SER A 168 7.35 -8.96 1.31
N THR A 169 7.77 -8.61 2.52
CA THR A 169 6.95 -7.75 3.40
C THR A 169 6.81 -6.32 2.88
N SER A 170 7.77 -5.78 2.12
CA SER A 170 7.63 -4.48 1.43
C SER A 170 6.47 -4.48 0.44
N LEU A 171 6.36 -5.54 -0.37
CA LEU A 171 5.27 -5.73 -1.35
C LEU A 171 3.92 -5.84 -0.66
N LEU A 172 3.83 -6.69 0.37
CA LEU A 172 2.58 -6.86 1.13
C LEU A 172 2.18 -5.58 1.86
N TYR A 173 3.14 -4.90 2.50
CA TYR A 173 2.86 -3.64 3.19
C TYR A 173 2.32 -2.60 2.20
N THR A 174 2.93 -2.49 1.01
CA THR A 174 2.45 -1.61 -0.05
C THR A 174 1.00 -1.94 -0.43
N ALA A 175 0.70 -3.21 -0.73
CA ALA A 175 -0.64 -3.66 -1.07
C ALA A 175 -1.67 -3.32 0.01
N THR A 176 -1.36 -3.56 1.29
CA THR A 176 -2.30 -3.26 2.39
C THR A 176 -2.60 -1.77 2.57
N ASN A 177 -1.73 -0.87 2.09
CA ASN A 177 -1.97 0.58 2.15
C ASN A 177 -2.71 1.10 0.91
N THR A 178 -2.49 0.52 -0.26
CA THR A 178 -3.11 0.99 -1.51
C THR A 178 -4.51 0.43 -1.71
N MET A 179 -4.80 -0.78 -1.24
CA MET A 179 -6.09 -1.44 -1.44
C MET A 179 -7.29 -0.70 -0.84
N PRO A 180 -7.26 -0.22 0.41
CA PRO A 180 -8.39 0.52 0.97
C PRO A 180 -8.72 1.80 0.18
N THR A 181 -7.70 2.48 -0.35
CA THR A 181 -7.88 3.73 -1.14
C THR A 181 -8.58 3.52 -2.48
N GLN A 182 -8.56 2.30 -3.01
CA GLN A 182 -9.28 1.98 -4.25
C GLN A 182 -10.75 1.64 -4.00
N TRP A 183 -11.07 1.08 -2.84
CA TRP A 183 -12.40 0.54 -2.50
C TRP A 183 -13.23 1.48 -1.63
N PHE A 184 -12.63 2.46 -0.96
CA PHE A 184 -13.35 3.39 -0.09
C PHE A 184 -12.95 4.83 -0.37
N SER A 185 -13.95 5.70 -0.46
CA SER A 185 -13.79 7.16 -0.51
C SER A 185 -14.34 7.81 0.74
N ARG A 186 -15.61 7.54 1.09
CA ARG A 186 -16.27 8.18 2.26
C ARG A 186 -15.89 7.56 3.60
N LYS A 187 -15.49 6.30 3.62
CA LYS A 187 -15.17 5.51 4.84
C LYS A 187 -13.70 5.07 4.89
N LEU A 188 -12.83 5.81 4.20
CA LEU A 188 -11.43 5.42 4.00
C LEU A 188 -10.64 5.40 5.31
N GLY A 189 -10.89 6.35 6.21
CA GLY A 189 -10.30 6.42 7.55
C GLY A 189 -10.67 5.21 8.38
N THR A 190 -11.94 4.82 8.44
CA THR A 190 -12.43 3.64 9.15
C THR A 190 -11.83 2.35 8.56
N ALA A 191 -11.81 2.22 7.23
CA ALA A 191 -11.22 1.08 6.55
C ALA A 191 -9.72 0.95 6.87
N ASN A 192 -8.95 2.04 6.74
CA ASN A 192 -7.53 2.07 7.12
C ASN A 192 -7.32 1.81 8.61
N GLY A 193 -8.19 2.36 9.48
CA GLY A 193 -8.15 2.14 10.91
C GLY A 193 -8.26 0.65 11.26
N ILE A 194 -9.20 -0.06 10.64
CA ILE A 194 -9.38 -1.51 10.81
C ILE A 194 -8.14 -2.26 10.31
N VAL A 195 -7.67 -1.99 9.08
CA VAL A 195 -6.46 -2.63 8.55
C VAL A 195 -5.29 -2.43 9.51
N LYS A 196 -5.05 -1.20 9.97
CA LYS A 196 -3.95 -0.86 10.89
C LYS A 196 -4.13 -1.43 12.29
N ALA A 197 -5.36 -1.67 12.74
CA ALA A 197 -5.63 -2.36 13.99
C ALA A 197 -5.15 -3.82 13.94
N GLY A 198 -5.28 -4.50 12.79
CA GLY A 198 -4.74 -5.86 12.60
C GLY A 198 -3.25 -5.95 12.86
N GLY A 199 -2.49 -4.96 12.41
CA GLY A 199 -1.07 -4.83 12.74
C GLY A 199 -0.78 -4.68 14.23
N GLY A 200 -1.61 -3.94 14.97
CA GLY A 200 -1.48 -3.78 16.43
C GLY A 200 -1.82 -5.05 17.20
N VAL A 201 -2.87 -5.76 16.79
CA VAL A 201 -3.23 -7.06 17.36
C VAL A 201 -2.12 -8.08 17.09
N GLY A 202 -1.61 -8.16 15.87
CA GLY A 202 -0.49 -9.02 15.52
C GLY A 202 0.76 -8.73 16.33
N ALA A 203 1.08 -7.45 16.50
CA ALA A 203 2.22 -7.00 17.30
C ALA A 203 2.13 -7.41 18.79
N THR A 204 0.93 -7.65 19.31
CA THR A 204 0.71 -8.05 20.71
C THR A 204 0.67 -9.58 20.85
N VAL A 205 -0.04 -10.26 19.93
CA VAL A 205 -0.29 -11.70 20.01
C VAL A 205 0.93 -12.52 19.58
N LEU A 206 1.60 -12.16 18.48
CA LEU A 206 2.68 -12.99 17.94
C LEU A 206 3.91 -13.11 18.86
N PRO A 207 4.41 -12.08 19.55
CA PRO A 207 5.55 -12.25 20.46
C PRO A 207 5.24 -13.26 21.58
N LEU A 208 4.05 -13.20 22.18
CA LEU A 208 3.60 -14.11 23.23
C LEU A 208 3.45 -15.54 22.69
N ALA A 209 2.78 -15.69 21.54
CA ALA A 209 2.63 -16.99 20.90
C ALA A 209 3.99 -17.59 20.53
N THR A 210 4.90 -16.78 19.99
CA THR A 210 6.26 -17.18 19.61
C THR A 210 7.07 -17.63 20.82
N GLN A 211 7.01 -16.91 21.93
CA GLN A 211 7.68 -17.30 23.17
C GLN A 211 7.18 -18.67 23.68
N ALA A 212 5.85 -18.87 23.69
CA ALA A 212 5.26 -20.14 24.11
C ALA A 212 5.61 -21.30 23.15
N MET A 213 5.67 -21.05 21.84
CA MET A 213 6.08 -22.03 20.84
C MET A 213 7.54 -22.43 21.01
N ILE A 214 8.45 -21.47 21.20
CA ILE A 214 9.87 -21.74 21.42
C ILE A 214 10.06 -22.65 22.62
N GLY A 215 9.33 -22.41 23.72
CA GLY A 215 9.41 -23.23 24.93
C GLY A 215 8.90 -24.67 24.77
N LYS A 216 7.94 -24.91 23.87
CA LYS A 216 7.32 -26.24 23.69
C LYS A 216 7.92 -27.07 22.55
N VAL A 217 8.14 -26.46 21.39
CA VAL A 217 8.55 -27.16 20.15
C VAL A 217 9.95 -26.77 19.68
N GLY A 218 10.56 -25.77 20.31
CA GLY A 218 11.89 -25.27 19.95
C GLY A 218 11.87 -24.26 18.81
N LEU A 219 13.05 -23.66 18.58
CA LEU A 219 13.23 -22.53 17.67
C LEU A 219 12.93 -22.88 16.20
N GLN A 220 13.47 -24.00 15.71
CA GLN A 220 13.30 -24.43 14.31
C GLN A 220 11.84 -24.66 13.96
N TRP A 221 11.13 -25.43 14.78
CA TRP A 221 9.70 -25.69 14.57
C TRP A 221 8.85 -24.42 14.69
N THR A 222 9.24 -23.48 15.54
CA THR A 222 8.55 -22.18 15.63
C THR A 222 8.58 -21.43 14.29
N PHE A 223 9.73 -21.33 13.63
CA PHE A 223 9.84 -20.71 12.30
C PHE A 223 8.99 -21.42 11.24
N ARG A 224 8.95 -22.77 11.29
CA ARG A 224 8.13 -23.57 10.36
C ARG A 224 6.64 -23.34 10.57
N ILE A 225 6.19 -23.34 11.82
CA ILE A 225 4.77 -23.11 12.17
C ILE A 225 4.35 -21.70 11.77
N LEU A 226 5.18 -20.68 12.04
CA LEU A 226 4.91 -19.31 11.63
C LEU A 226 4.82 -19.19 10.10
N GLY A 227 5.80 -19.72 9.37
CA GLY A 227 5.81 -19.69 7.92
C GLY A 227 4.62 -20.43 7.31
N ALA A 228 4.30 -21.63 7.81
CA ALA A 228 3.13 -22.39 7.38
C ALA A 228 1.82 -21.64 7.67
N SER A 229 1.69 -21.01 8.83
CA SER A 229 0.51 -20.23 9.20
C SER A 229 0.31 -19.03 8.27
N ILE A 230 1.39 -18.33 7.93
CA ILE A 230 1.38 -17.22 6.96
C ILE A 230 0.95 -17.71 5.57
N LEU A 231 1.39 -18.89 5.12
CA LEU A 231 0.94 -19.44 3.84
C LEU A 231 -0.54 -19.81 3.88
N VAL A 232 -0.97 -20.52 4.94
CA VAL A 232 -2.36 -21.02 5.07
C VAL A 232 -3.36 -19.87 5.14
N THR A 233 -3.09 -18.81 5.90
CA THR A 233 -4.04 -17.69 6.00
C THR A 233 -3.77 -16.60 4.95
N GLY A 234 -2.51 -16.39 4.59
CA GLY A 234 -2.12 -15.32 3.69
C GLY A 234 -2.43 -15.60 2.22
N ILE A 235 -2.29 -16.85 1.74
CA ILE A 235 -2.59 -17.19 0.34
C ILE A 235 -4.07 -16.90 0.01
N PRO A 236 -5.06 -17.36 0.80
CA PRO A 236 -6.45 -16.99 0.59
C PRO A 236 -6.67 -15.47 0.61
N CYS A 237 -6.06 -14.77 1.58
CA CYS A 237 -6.15 -13.31 1.67
C CYS A 237 -5.59 -12.61 0.42
N ALA A 238 -4.45 -13.06 -0.08
CA ALA A 238 -3.83 -12.51 -1.29
C ALA A 238 -4.67 -12.79 -2.55
N LEU A 239 -5.30 -13.97 -2.65
CA LEU A 239 -6.19 -14.30 -3.76
C LEU A 239 -7.48 -13.48 -3.76
N LEU A 240 -7.96 -13.08 -2.58
CA LEU A 240 -9.15 -12.23 -2.43
C LEU A 240 -8.88 -10.75 -2.79
N LEU A 241 -7.63 -10.31 -2.83
CA LEU A 241 -7.29 -8.95 -3.23
C LEU A 241 -7.62 -8.72 -4.70
N LYS A 242 -8.38 -7.66 -4.98
CA LYS A 242 -8.83 -7.29 -6.33
C LYS A 242 -8.61 -5.81 -6.57
N ASP A 243 -7.87 -5.49 -7.62
CA ASP A 243 -7.70 -4.11 -8.09
C ASP A 243 -8.98 -3.62 -8.77
N LEU A 244 -9.42 -2.41 -8.40
CA LEU A 244 -10.51 -1.70 -9.09
C LEU A 244 -9.96 -0.83 -10.23
N SER A 245 -8.77 -0.26 -10.06
CA SER A 245 -8.13 0.60 -11.06
C SER A 245 -6.75 0.07 -11.43
N ARG A 246 -6.68 -0.65 -12.55
CA ARG A 246 -5.41 -0.81 -13.29
C ARG A 246 -5.14 0.49 -14.04
N SER A 247 -4.81 1.56 -13.32
CA SER A 247 -4.41 2.81 -13.96
C SER A 247 -3.01 2.62 -14.53
N GLY A 248 -2.93 2.30 -15.82
CA GLY A 248 -1.68 2.14 -16.60
C GLY A 248 -0.86 3.43 -16.77
N ALA A 249 -1.10 4.45 -15.95
CA ALA A 249 -0.31 5.67 -15.94
C ALA A 249 1.06 5.37 -15.35
N THR A 250 2.10 5.58 -16.15
CA THR A 250 3.50 5.43 -15.72
C THR A 250 3.76 6.30 -14.48
N LEU A 251 4.33 5.71 -13.44
CA LEU A 251 4.69 6.42 -12.22
C LEU A 251 5.94 7.24 -12.50
N ARG A 252 5.76 8.39 -13.17
CA ARG A 252 6.77 9.43 -13.22
C ARG A 252 6.93 9.92 -11.79
N PHE A 253 8.07 9.56 -11.19
CA PHE A 253 8.43 10.08 -9.88
C PHE A 253 8.63 11.58 -10.07
N ASP A 254 7.61 12.35 -9.70
CA ASP A 254 7.65 13.78 -9.86
C ASP A 254 8.49 14.37 -8.73
N TRP A 255 9.77 14.60 -9.04
CA TRP A 255 10.72 15.24 -8.14
C TRP A 255 10.24 16.63 -7.68
N SER A 256 9.27 17.23 -8.38
CA SER A 256 8.60 18.47 -7.95
C SER A 256 7.82 18.29 -6.65
N GLN A 257 7.16 17.14 -6.45
CA GLN A 257 6.36 16.89 -5.24
C GLN A 257 7.22 16.86 -3.97
N LEU A 258 8.46 16.37 -4.06
CA LEU A 258 9.42 16.39 -2.94
C LEU A 258 9.79 17.81 -2.48
N LYS A 259 9.67 18.81 -3.38
CA LYS A 259 9.96 20.22 -3.08
C LYS A 259 8.75 20.98 -2.55
N SER A 260 7.56 20.38 -2.57
CA SER A 260 6.35 21.05 -2.09
C SER A 260 6.38 21.16 -0.56
N MET A 261 6.20 22.39 -0.04
CA MET A 261 6.17 22.66 1.40
C MET A 261 5.13 21.81 2.16
N PRO A 262 3.91 21.56 1.63
CA PRO A 262 2.95 20.68 2.29
C PRO A 262 3.45 19.24 2.43
N PHE A 263 4.11 18.70 1.40
CA PHE A 263 4.68 17.36 1.46
C PHE A 263 5.85 17.29 2.44
N LEU A 264 6.74 18.29 2.43
CA LEU A 264 7.90 18.32 3.32
C LEU A 264 7.48 18.47 4.78
N THR A 265 6.54 19.37 5.08
CA THR A 265 6.01 19.55 6.44
C THR A 265 5.30 18.30 6.95
N LEU A 266 4.47 17.64 6.12
CA LEU A 266 3.82 16.38 6.47
C LEU A 266 4.83 15.26 6.71
N THR A 267 5.86 15.17 5.86
CA THR A 267 6.92 14.17 5.99
C THR A 267 7.76 14.38 7.24
N MET A 268 8.15 15.62 7.54
CA MET A 268 8.91 15.96 8.74
C MET A 268 8.09 15.74 10.01
N SER A 269 6.82 16.14 10.01
CA SER A 269 5.89 15.85 11.10
C SER A 269 5.72 14.35 11.32
N GLY A 270 5.57 13.57 10.24
CA GLY A 270 5.51 12.11 10.30
C GLY A 270 6.79 11.50 10.85
N ALA A 271 7.97 11.96 10.43
CA ALA A 271 9.24 11.48 10.93
C ALA A 271 9.40 11.74 12.43
N VAL A 272 9.09 12.96 12.89
CA VAL A 272 9.11 13.32 14.32
C VAL A 272 8.08 12.53 15.10
N GLY A 273 6.86 12.38 14.57
CA GLY A 273 5.77 11.64 15.21
C GLY A 273 6.08 10.15 15.34
N VAL A 274 6.66 9.52 14.32
CA VAL A 274 7.11 8.12 14.37
C VAL A 274 8.20 7.96 15.42
N PHE A 275 9.19 8.86 15.44
CA PHE A 275 10.26 8.83 16.44
C PHE A 275 9.69 8.92 17.86
N ALA A 276 8.78 9.88 18.11
CA ALA A 276 8.11 10.05 19.39
C ALA A 276 7.23 8.83 19.77
N LEU A 277 6.63 8.14 18.80
CA LEU A 277 5.77 6.98 19.06
C LEU A 277 6.56 5.73 19.45
N PHE A 278 7.77 5.55 18.92
CA PHE A 278 8.60 4.40 19.26
C PHE A 278 9.31 4.55 20.61
N VAL A 279 9.63 5.76 21.07
CA VAL A 279 10.36 5.97 22.33
C VAL A 279 9.65 5.36 23.57
N PRO A 280 8.37 5.69 23.88
CA PRO A 280 7.71 5.21 25.09
C PRO A 280 7.68 3.69 25.28
N PRO A 281 7.28 2.85 24.30
CA PRO A 281 7.24 1.40 24.49
C PRO A 281 8.60 0.76 24.75
N PHE A 282 9.70 1.36 24.27
CA PHE A 282 11.04 0.86 24.57
C PHE A 282 11.49 1.16 26.01
N PHE A 283 11.12 2.31 26.57
CA PHE A 283 11.53 2.71 27.92
C PHE A 283 10.56 2.25 29.03
N LEU A 284 9.30 1.91 28.70
CA LEU A 284 8.29 1.47 29.66
C LEU A 284 8.74 0.29 30.55
N PRO A 285 9.32 -0.81 30.02
CA PRO A 285 9.79 -1.92 30.86
C PRO A 285 10.96 -1.54 31.79
N VAL A 286 11.87 -0.68 31.31
CA VAL A 286 13.03 -0.23 32.08
C VAL A 286 12.60 0.72 33.20
N PHE A 287 11.68 1.64 32.90
CA PHE A 287 11.10 2.54 33.89
C PHE A 287 10.33 1.77 34.97
N ALA A 288 9.47 0.83 34.58
CA ALA A 288 8.74 -0.02 35.53
C ALA A 288 9.67 -0.77 36.49
N ARG A 289 10.79 -1.31 35.99
CA ARG A 289 11.81 -1.94 36.84
C ARG A 289 12.51 -0.94 37.76
N SER A 290 12.80 0.27 37.29
CA SER A 290 13.49 1.30 38.08
C SER A 290 12.68 1.75 39.30
N ILE A 291 11.35 1.68 39.24
CA ILE A 291 10.44 1.98 40.36
C ILE A 291 10.06 0.73 41.17
N GLY A 292 10.76 -0.39 40.96
CA GLY A 292 10.58 -1.63 41.74
C GLY A 292 9.41 -2.51 41.33
N LEU A 293 8.75 -2.25 40.19
CA LEU A 293 7.65 -3.10 39.72
C LEU A 293 8.18 -4.40 39.10
N SER A 294 7.36 -5.45 39.16
CA SER A 294 7.68 -6.76 38.60
C SER A 294 7.82 -6.71 37.07
N ALA A 295 8.57 -7.67 36.52
CA ALA A 295 8.71 -7.83 35.08
C ALA A 295 7.36 -8.09 34.36
N SER A 296 6.39 -8.71 35.06
CA SER A 296 5.04 -8.93 34.53
C SER A 296 4.25 -7.63 34.39
N THR A 297 4.38 -6.69 35.33
CA THR A 297 3.74 -5.37 35.24
C THR A 297 4.32 -4.53 34.10
N GLY A 298 5.65 -4.58 33.90
CA GLY A 298 6.30 -3.93 32.76
C GLY A 298 5.82 -4.48 31.41
N ALA A 299 5.65 -5.80 31.30
CA ALA A 299 5.05 -6.44 30.12
C ALA A 299 3.58 -6.03 29.93
N GLY A 300 2.82 -5.92 31.02
CA GLY A 300 1.44 -5.44 31.00
C GLY A 300 1.29 -4.01 30.48
N LEU A 301 2.23 -3.11 30.84
CA LEU A 301 2.25 -1.74 30.32
C LEU A 301 2.51 -1.69 28.81
N VAL A 302 3.43 -2.51 28.31
CA VAL A 302 3.69 -2.60 26.86
C VAL A 302 2.48 -3.19 26.13
N ALA A 303 1.85 -4.22 26.68
CA ALA A 303 0.62 -4.79 26.14
C ALA A 303 -0.52 -3.75 26.12
N GLY A 304 -0.67 -2.97 27.19
CA GLY A 304 -1.61 -1.85 27.26
C GLY A 304 -1.34 -0.77 26.22
N PHE A 305 -0.07 -0.39 26.01
CA PHE A 305 0.30 0.56 24.96
C PHE A 305 -0.04 0.03 23.55
N GLY A 306 0.21 -1.26 23.29
CA GLY A 306 -0.17 -1.93 22.04
C GLY A 306 -1.68 -1.93 21.81
N ALA A 307 -2.45 -2.27 22.85
CA ALA A 307 -3.91 -2.23 22.81
C ALA A 307 -4.44 -0.81 22.56
N SER A 308 -3.92 0.19 23.27
CA SER A 308 -4.26 1.60 23.06
C SER A 308 -3.91 2.07 21.65
N THR A 309 -2.82 1.58 21.06
CA THR A 309 -2.46 1.89 19.68
C THR A 309 -3.45 1.29 18.67
N ALA A 310 -3.89 0.06 18.89
CA ALA A 310 -4.90 -0.58 18.05
C ALA A 310 -6.25 0.14 18.14
N VAL A 311 -6.68 0.47 19.37
CA VAL A 311 -7.91 1.24 19.64
C VAL A 311 -7.81 2.65 19.04
N GLY A 312 -6.70 3.35 19.26
CA GLY A 312 -6.47 4.68 18.70
C GLY A 312 -6.49 4.71 17.18
N ARG A 313 -6.05 3.65 16.51
CA ARG A 313 -6.14 3.51 15.04
C ARG A 313 -7.58 3.36 14.55
N LEU A 314 -8.42 2.62 15.29
CA LEU A 314 -9.85 2.49 14.99
C LEU A 314 -10.59 3.82 15.20
N PHE A 315 -10.42 4.42 16.38
CA PHE A 315 -11.07 5.70 16.72
C PHE A 315 -10.57 6.84 15.85
N GLY A 316 -9.25 6.96 15.64
CA GLY A 316 -8.67 7.97 14.76
C GLY A 316 -9.15 7.83 13.31
N GLY A 317 -9.27 6.60 12.81
CA GLY A 317 -9.85 6.34 11.49
C GLY A 317 -11.29 6.81 11.36
N TRP A 318 -12.12 6.53 12.36
CA TRP A 318 -13.52 6.97 12.40
C TRP A 318 -13.67 8.48 12.54
N ILE A 319 -12.82 9.13 13.34
CA ILE A 319 -12.79 10.60 13.47
C ILE A 319 -12.39 11.24 12.15
N CYS A 320 -11.34 10.73 11.49
CA CYS A 320 -10.87 11.23 10.19
C CYS A 320 -11.98 11.24 9.13
N ASP A 321 -12.88 10.25 9.14
CA ASP A 321 -14.01 10.18 8.21
C ASP A 321 -15.09 11.25 8.50
N ARG A 322 -15.19 11.76 9.74
CA ARG A 322 -16.22 12.74 10.14
C ARG A 322 -15.76 14.19 10.03
N ILE A 323 -14.55 14.49 10.48
CA ILE A 323 -14.05 15.88 10.53
C ILE A 323 -13.07 16.19 9.40
N GLY A 324 -12.64 15.19 8.63
CA GLY A 324 -11.63 15.29 7.58
C GLY A 324 -10.21 15.07 8.11
N ALA A 325 -9.34 14.48 7.28
CA ALA A 325 -7.97 14.10 7.68
C ALA A 325 -7.10 15.30 8.09
N PHE A 326 -7.23 16.44 7.41
CA PHE A 326 -6.48 17.66 7.72
C PHE A 326 -6.96 18.35 9.02
N ASN A 327 -8.27 18.41 9.25
CA ASN A 327 -8.80 18.99 10.48
C ASN A 327 -8.48 18.11 11.70
N SER A 328 -8.49 16.78 11.54
CA SER A 328 -8.13 15.82 12.59
C SER A 328 -6.69 15.98 13.11
N LEU A 329 -5.76 16.42 12.26
CA LEU A 329 -4.36 16.64 12.61
C LEU A 329 -4.14 17.96 13.38
N SER A 330 -5.07 18.90 13.28
CA SER A 330 -4.98 20.19 13.96
C SER A 330 -5.56 20.11 15.39
N PRO A 331 -4.88 20.66 16.42
CA PRO A 331 -5.43 20.75 17.78
C PRO A 331 -6.78 21.49 17.85
N ALA A 332 -7.14 22.23 16.80
CA ALA A 332 -8.42 22.90 16.63
C ALA A 332 -9.61 21.93 16.51
N ALA A 333 -9.39 20.65 16.20
CA ALA A 333 -10.46 19.63 16.18
C ALA A 333 -11.18 19.49 17.53
N LEU A 334 -10.47 19.69 18.65
CA LEU A 334 -11.07 19.67 19.99
C LEU A 334 -12.02 20.85 20.25
N ARG A 335 -11.90 21.96 19.49
CA ARG A 335 -12.77 23.14 19.66
C ARG A 335 -14.07 23.07 18.85
N LEU A 336 -14.21 22.11 17.93
CA LEU A 336 -15.42 21.95 17.10
C LEU A 336 -16.40 20.90 17.65
N CYS A 337 -16.04 20.16 18.71
CA CYS A 337 -16.97 19.28 19.43
C CYS A 337 -17.72 19.98 20.58
N ASP A 338 -17.36 21.22 20.90
CA ASP A 338 -17.99 22.01 21.98
C ASP A 338 -19.05 23.02 21.46
N HIS A 339 -19.43 22.95 20.18
CA HIS A 339 -20.49 23.77 19.57
C HIS A 339 -21.46 22.90 18.76
#